data_AF-A0A661V922-F1
#
_entry.id   AF-A0A661V922-F1
#
_cell.length_a   1.000
_cell.length_b   1.000
_cell.length_c   1.000
_cell.angle_alpha   90.00
_cell.angle_beta   90.00
_cell.angle_gamma   90.00
#
_symmetry.space_group_name_H-M   'P 1'
#
loop_
_entity.id
_entity.type
_entity.pdbx_description
1 polymer ?
#
loop_
_entity_poly.entity_id
_entity_poly.type
_entity_poly.pdbx_seq_one_letter_code
_entity_poly.pdbx_strand_id
1 'polypeptide(L)'
;MAEIREAVIVDYARTPFGVASRKKPGFFADKRADDLAVIVVEALIKRTGIDPATIDEVIMGAVYQGGEQSSPGRGIGLMTCPVEVAALSIDRACCSSMTSAHIASMAIQLEMGDIYIAGGIESHSHFPAPLITEDTDLVALAEEIGS
;
A
#
# COMPACT_ATOMS: atom_id res chain seq x y z
N MET A 1 -8.58 -34.31 -6.12
CA MET A 1 -8.73 -32.86 -5.90
C MET A 1 -7.99 -32.17 -7.02
N ALA A 2 -8.52 -31.07 -7.57
CA ALA A 2 -7.74 -30.26 -8.51
C ALA A 2 -6.46 -29.78 -7.82
N GLU A 3 -5.33 -29.80 -8.53
CA GLU A 3 -4.08 -29.29 -8.00
C GLU A 3 -4.18 -27.76 -7.91
N ILE A 4 -3.95 -27.19 -6.73
CA ILE A 4 -4.01 -25.75 -6.53
C ILE A 4 -2.70 -25.17 -7.05
N ARG A 5 -2.77 -24.20 -7.96
CA ARG A 5 -1.60 -23.49 -8.46
C ARG A 5 -0.83 -22.85 -7.30
N GLU A 6 0.45 -23.13 -7.18
CA GLU A 6 1.28 -22.58 -6.11
C GLU A 6 1.57 -21.09 -6.33
N ALA A 7 1.27 -20.27 -5.32
CA ALA A 7 1.65 -18.86 -5.29
C ALA A 7 2.93 -18.70 -4.48
N VAL A 8 3.94 -18.04 -5.06
CA VAL A 8 5.27 -17.88 -4.46
C VAL A 8 5.64 -16.41 -4.32
N ILE A 9 6.51 -16.09 -3.35
CA ILE A 9 7.10 -14.76 -3.22
C ILE A 9 8.43 -14.77 -3.98
N VAL A 10 8.48 -14.04 -5.09
CA VAL A 10 9.70 -13.92 -5.91
C VAL A 10 10.75 -13.06 -5.22
N ASP A 11 10.33 -11.92 -4.65
CA ASP A 11 11.21 -10.94 -4.01
C ASP A 11 10.41 -10.02 -3.07
N TYR A 12 11.08 -9.27 -2.19
CA TYR A 12 10.46 -8.32 -1.25
C TYR A 12 11.34 -7.09 -0.99
N ALA A 13 10.72 -5.94 -0.74
CA ALA A 13 11.42 -4.72 -0.35
C ALA A 13 10.56 -3.87 0.59
N ARG A 14 11.21 -3.00 1.37
CA ARG A 14 10.54 -2.00 2.21
C ARG A 14 11.47 -0.83 2.51
N THR A 15 10.90 0.30 2.89
CA THR A 15 11.66 1.37 3.52
C THR A 15 12.10 0.98 4.94
N PRO A 16 13.09 1.69 5.52
CA PRO A 16 13.23 1.78 6.97
C PRO A 16 11.92 2.29 7.61
N PHE A 17 11.72 2.05 8.91
CA PHE A 17 10.60 2.67 9.64
C PHE A 17 11.06 4.01 10.22
N GLY A 18 10.35 5.09 9.86
CA GLY A 18 10.54 6.41 10.45
C GLY A 18 9.68 6.60 11.70
N VAL A 19 10.16 7.40 12.67
CA VAL A 19 9.37 7.74 13.86
C VAL A 19 8.38 8.85 13.52
N ALA A 20 7.08 8.57 13.69
CA ALA A 20 6.03 9.57 13.63
C ALA A 20 5.85 10.21 15.03
N SER A 21 6.41 11.40 15.23
CA SER A 21 6.29 12.13 16.49
C SER A 21 6.23 13.63 16.24
N ARG A 22 5.20 14.29 16.80
CA ARG A 22 5.06 15.75 16.74
C ARG A 22 6.15 16.49 17.53
N LYS A 23 6.73 15.85 18.56
CA LYS A 23 7.76 16.47 19.41
C LYS A 23 9.17 16.31 18.83
N LYS A 24 9.44 15.17 18.20
CA LYS A 24 10.73 14.86 17.59
C LYS A 24 10.49 14.15 16.25
N PRO A 25 10.20 14.91 15.18
CA PRO A 25 9.90 14.33 13.87
C PRO A 25 11.04 13.43 13.39
N GLY A 26 10.69 12.25 12.87
CA GLY A 26 11.63 11.34 12.23
C GLY A 26 12.04 11.80 10.84
N PHE A 27 12.97 11.08 10.22
CA PHE A 27 13.54 11.41 8.91
C PHE A 27 12.57 11.27 7.71
N PHE A 28 11.38 10.70 7.94
CA PHE A 28 10.30 10.64 6.95
C PHE A 28 9.12 11.56 7.27
N ALA A 29 9.23 12.43 8.27
CA ALA A 29 8.11 13.25 8.71
C ALA A 29 7.65 14.29 7.68
N ASP A 30 8.49 14.64 6.71
CA ASP A 30 8.24 15.58 5.62
C ASP A 30 8.11 14.88 4.25
N LYS A 31 8.06 13.54 4.23
CA LYS A 31 8.00 12.74 3.01
C LYS A 31 6.61 12.19 2.81
N ARG A 32 6.11 12.27 1.58
CA ARG A 32 4.82 11.68 1.21
C ARG A 32 4.92 10.16 1.24
N ALA A 33 3.85 9.50 1.72
CA ALA A 33 3.81 8.05 1.83
C ALA A 33 3.90 7.34 0.45
N ASP A 34 3.29 7.93 -0.57
CA ASP A 34 3.26 7.41 -1.93
C ASP A 34 4.64 7.47 -2.60
N ASP A 35 5.38 8.57 -2.45
CA ASP A 35 6.77 8.70 -2.93
C ASP A 35 7.68 7.59 -2.37
N LEU A 36 7.55 7.31 -1.06
CA LEU A 36 8.32 6.26 -0.40
C LEU A 36 8.00 4.86 -0.97
N ALA A 37 6.75 4.64 -1.35
CA ALA A 37 6.30 3.38 -1.89
C ALA A 37 6.68 3.18 -3.35
N VAL A 38 6.63 4.24 -4.14
CA VAL A 38 7.13 4.27 -5.52
C VAL A 38 8.59 3.84 -5.54
N ILE A 39 9.43 4.41 -4.66
CA ILE A 39 10.86 4.01 -4.55
C ILE A 39 11.01 2.50 -4.27
N VAL A 40 10.15 1.94 -3.40
CA VAL A 40 10.19 0.51 -3.06
C VAL A 40 9.78 -0.35 -4.25
N VAL A 41 8.70 0.02 -4.94
CA VAL A 41 8.18 -0.73 -6.10
C VAL A 41 9.13 -0.64 -7.29
N GLU A 42 9.67 0.54 -7.60
CA GLU A 42 10.69 0.70 -8.65
C GLU A 42 11.96 -0.10 -8.33
N ALA A 43 12.40 -0.12 -7.06
CA ALA A 43 13.54 -0.93 -6.64
C ALA A 43 13.27 -2.44 -6.78
N LEU A 44 12.04 -2.88 -6.52
CA LEU A 44 11.60 -4.26 -6.72
C LEU A 44 11.63 -4.63 -8.20
N ILE A 45 10.97 -3.84 -9.06
CA ILE A 45 10.94 -4.02 -10.52
C ILE A 45 12.36 -4.07 -11.08
N LYS A 46 13.22 -3.14 -10.68
CA LYS A 46 14.61 -3.09 -11.12
C LYS A 46 15.42 -4.31 -10.69
N ARG A 47 15.20 -4.82 -9.47
CA ARG A 47 15.96 -5.95 -8.92
C ARG A 47 15.52 -7.29 -9.52
N THR A 48 14.23 -7.45 -9.78
CA THR A 48 13.69 -8.65 -10.44
C THR A 48 13.91 -8.62 -11.96
N GLY A 49 14.04 -7.43 -12.57
CA GLY A 49 14.14 -7.27 -14.01
C GLY A 49 12.83 -7.58 -14.74
N ILE A 50 11.72 -7.61 -14.02
CA ILE A 50 10.39 -7.88 -14.59
C ILE A 50 9.94 -6.73 -15.49
N ASP A 51 9.24 -7.06 -16.57
CA ASP A 51 8.56 -6.05 -17.37
C ASP A 51 7.34 -5.53 -16.58
N PRO A 52 7.24 -4.22 -16.27
CA PRO A 52 6.09 -3.68 -15.55
C PRO A 52 4.74 -3.95 -16.26
N ALA A 53 4.75 -4.14 -17.58
CA ALA A 53 3.54 -4.45 -18.34
C ALA A 53 3.00 -5.87 -18.10
N THR A 54 3.80 -6.77 -17.53
CA THR A 54 3.35 -8.14 -17.19
C THR A 54 2.77 -8.23 -15.78
N ILE A 55 2.70 -7.13 -15.03
CA ILE A 55 2.04 -7.09 -13.72
C ILE A 55 0.54 -7.00 -13.97
N ASP A 56 -0.22 -7.94 -13.41
CA ASP A 56 -1.67 -7.97 -13.55
C ASP A 56 -2.35 -6.91 -12.67
N GLU A 57 -1.92 -6.81 -11.41
CA GLU A 57 -2.50 -5.86 -10.47
C GLU A 57 -1.51 -5.40 -9.37
N VAL A 58 -1.58 -4.11 -9.04
CA VAL A 58 -0.87 -3.50 -7.90
C VAL A 58 -1.86 -3.34 -6.73
N ILE A 59 -1.68 -4.15 -5.68
CA ILE A 59 -2.54 -4.19 -4.50
C ILE A 59 -1.80 -3.57 -3.32
N MET A 60 -2.28 -2.41 -2.85
CA MET A 60 -1.63 -1.68 -1.76
C MET A 60 -2.61 -1.40 -0.62
N GLY A 61 -2.18 -1.71 0.60
CA GLY A 61 -2.92 -1.42 1.81
C GLY A 61 -2.52 -0.11 2.48
N ALA A 62 -3.48 0.65 3.00
CA ALA A 62 -3.25 1.79 3.89
C ALA A 62 -4.42 1.90 4.85
N VAL A 63 -4.17 2.23 6.13
CA VAL A 63 -5.24 2.32 7.14
C VAL A 63 -6.02 3.60 6.93
N TYR A 64 -5.32 4.73 6.85
CA TYR A 64 -5.96 6.00 6.57
C TYR A 64 -5.89 6.29 5.07
N GLN A 65 -7.00 6.17 4.35
CA GLN A 65 -7.05 6.46 2.92
C GLN A 65 -7.43 7.91 2.63
N GLY A 66 -6.55 8.85 3.00
CA GLY A 66 -6.69 10.27 2.71
C GLY A 66 -5.45 10.88 2.05
N GLY A 67 -5.61 12.05 1.44
CA GLY A 67 -4.55 12.80 0.77
C GLY A 67 -3.69 11.95 -0.17
N GLU A 68 -2.36 11.94 0.02
CA GLU A 68 -1.44 11.16 -0.84
C GLU A 68 -1.61 9.65 -0.79
N GLN A 69 -2.27 9.11 0.24
CA GLN A 69 -2.51 7.67 0.39
C GLN A 69 -4.01 7.33 0.27
N SER A 70 -4.78 8.17 -0.44
CA SER A 70 -6.23 7.98 -0.69
C SER A 70 -6.57 6.82 -1.62
N SER A 71 -5.72 6.54 -2.61
CA SER A 71 -5.86 5.38 -3.49
C SER A 71 -4.48 4.76 -3.71
N PRO A 72 -3.87 4.16 -2.66
CA PRO A 72 -2.48 3.74 -2.68
C PRO A 72 -2.19 2.78 -3.85
N GLY A 73 -3.10 1.84 -4.13
CA GLY A 73 -2.92 0.90 -5.24
C GLY A 73 -2.82 1.63 -6.56
N ARG A 74 -3.80 2.49 -6.88
CA ARG A 74 -3.85 3.17 -8.18
C ARG A 74 -2.80 4.27 -8.31
N GLY A 75 -2.57 5.04 -7.26
CA GLY A 75 -1.54 6.08 -7.23
C GLY A 75 -0.16 5.51 -7.51
N ILE A 76 0.22 4.45 -6.78
CA ILE A 76 1.53 3.81 -6.95
C ILE A 76 1.59 3.11 -8.30
N GLY A 77 0.56 2.34 -8.68
CA GLY A 77 0.52 1.66 -9.98
C GLY A 77 0.70 2.61 -11.17
N LEU A 78 0.08 3.79 -11.16
CA LEU A 78 0.26 4.80 -12.21
C LEU A 78 1.66 5.42 -12.24
N MET A 79 2.35 5.47 -11.10
CA MET A 79 3.70 6.03 -11.00
C MET A 79 4.78 5.00 -11.34
N THR A 80 4.48 3.70 -11.29
CA THR A 80 5.47 2.63 -11.45
C THR A 80 5.21 1.68 -12.62
N CYS A 81 4.01 1.67 -13.19
CA CYS A 81 3.57 0.71 -14.21
C CYS A 81 2.78 1.41 -15.33
N PRO A 82 2.55 0.73 -16.49
CA PRO A 82 1.65 1.21 -17.54
C PRO A 82 0.22 1.44 -17.02
N VAL A 83 -0.52 2.33 -17.69
CA VAL A 83 -1.86 2.77 -17.25
C VAL A 83 -2.88 1.63 -17.26
N GLU A 84 -2.65 0.61 -18.08
CA GLU A 84 -3.46 -0.59 -18.25
C GLU A 84 -3.39 -1.55 -17.05
N VAL A 85 -2.32 -1.49 -16.25
CA VAL A 85 -2.16 -2.34 -15.06
C VAL A 85 -3.26 -2.01 -14.05
N ALA A 86 -3.98 -3.04 -13.61
CA ALA A 86 -5.06 -2.88 -12.63
C ALA A 86 -4.48 -2.49 -11.27
N ALA A 87 -5.33 -1.95 -10.41
CA ALA A 87 -4.89 -1.61 -9.06
C ALA A 87 -6.02 -1.68 -8.05
N LEU A 88 -5.68 -2.14 -6.85
CA LEU A 88 -6.61 -2.30 -5.75
C LEU A 88 -6.04 -1.62 -4.48
N SER A 89 -6.87 -0.81 -3.84
CA SER A 89 -6.57 -0.21 -2.54
C SER A 89 -7.43 -0.85 -1.48
N ILE A 90 -6.82 -1.24 -0.36
CA ILE A 90 -7.53 -1.95 0.71
C ILE A 90 -7.20 -1.37 2.08
N ASP A 91 -8.17 -1.47 2.98
CA ASP A 91 -8.00 -1.22 4.41
C ASP A 91 -8.49 -2.44 5.18
N ARG A 92 -7.62 -2.96 6.04
CA ARG A 92 -7.91 -3.94 7.09
C ARG A 92 -7.10 -3.60 8.35
N ALA A 93 -7.07 -2.31 8.72
CA ALA A 93 -6.27 -1.77 9.79
C ALA A 93 -4.79 -2.20 9.68
N CYS A 94 -4.17 -2.57 10.80
CA CYS A 94 -2.78 -3.04 10.82
C CYS A 94 -2.50 -4.26 9.91
N CYS A 95 -3.53 -4.97 9.46
CA CYS A 95 -3.44 -6.13 8.58
C CYS A 95 -3.63 -5.81 7.09
N SER A 96 -3.67 -4.53 6.70
CA SER A 96 -3.92 -4.12 5.30
C SER A 96 -2.91 -4.72 4.32
N SER A 97 -1.60 -4.61 4.58
CA SER A 97 -0.56 -5.19 3.71
C SER A 97 -0.52 -6.72 3.72
N MET A 98 -0.95 -7.36 4.80
CA MET A 98 -1.11 -8.82 4.82
C MET A 98 -2.30 -9.25 3.98
N THR A 99 -3.37 -8.45 3.97
CA THR A 99 -4.56 -8.71 3.17
C THR A 99 -4.27 -8.56 1.68
N SER A 100 -3.38 -7.65 1.27
CA SER A 100 -2.98 -7.53 -0.14
C SER A 100 -2.26 -8.78 -0.61
N ALA A 101 -1.36 -9.32 0.22
CA ALA A 101 -0.68 -10.59 -0.06
C ALA A 101 -1.67 -11.77 -0.13
N HIS A 102 -2.67 -11.83 0.74
CA HIS A 102 -3.71 -12.86 0.68
C HIS A 102 -4.54 -12.78 -0.61
N ILE A 103 -4.95 -11.58 -1.03
CA ILE A 103 -5.72 -11.38 -2.26
C ILE A 103 -4.90 -11.79 -3.48
N ALA A 104 -3.64 -11.33 -3.58
CA ALA A 104 -2.74 -11.73 -4.66
C ALA A 104 -2.55 -13.26 -4.72
N SER A 105 -2.33 -13.89 -3.55
CA SER A 105 -2.18 -15.35 -3.47
C SER A 105 -3.43 -16.09 -3.95
N MET A 106 -4.62 -15.65 -3.51
CA MET A 106 -5.88 -16.25 -3.97
C MET A 106 -6.10 -16.03 -5.47
N ALA A 107 -5.76 -14.87 -6.00
CA ALA A 107 -5.91 -14.57 -7.43
C ALA A 107 -5.03 -15.48 -8.30
N ILE A 108 -3.78 -15.72 -7.90
CA ILE A 108 -2.89 -16.68 -8.57
C ILE A 108 -3.45 -18.11 -8.47
N GLN A 109 -3.87 -18.54 -7.27
CA GLN A 109 -4.42 -19.88 -7.03
C GLN A 109 -5.70 -20.15 -7.84
N LEU A 110 -6.47 -19.10 -8.13
CA LEU A 110 -7.71 -19.14 -8.89
C LEU A 110 -7.52 -18.82 -10.39
N GLU A 111 -6.27 -18.73 -10.86
CA GLU A 111 -5.92 -18.44 -12.26
C GLU A 111 -6.53 -17.13 -12.78
N MET A 112 -6.70 -16.13 -11.91
CA MET A 112 -7.17 -14.79 -12.28
C MET A 112 -6.05 -13.90 -12.84
N GLY A 113 -4.80 -14.31 -12.63
CA GLY A 113 -3.58 -13.66 -13.11
C GLY A 113 -2.34 -14.42 -12.63
N ASP A 114 -1.17 -13.91 -12.99
CA ASP A 114 0.11 -14.57 -12.81
C ASP A 114 1.06 -13.79 -11.90
N ILE A 115 1.05 -12.45 -11.99
CA ILE A 115 2.06 -11.58 -11.39
C ILE A 115 1.37 -10.41 -10.70
N TYR A 116 1.62 -10.28 -9.40
CA TYR A 116 1.01 -9.24 -8.56
C TYR A 116 2.08 -8.53 -7.75
N ILE A 117 1.87 -7.23 -7.52
CA ILE A 117 2.61 -6.48 -6.49
C ILE A 117 1.67 -6.31 -5.30
N ALA A 118 2.05 -6.90 -4.16
CA ALA A 118 1.30 -6.79 -2.91
C ALA A 118 2.12 -6.04 -1.86
N GLY A 119 1.55 -4.98 -1.27
CA GLY A 119 2.23 -4.21 -0.25
C GLY A 119 1.30 -3.28 0.53
N GLY A 120 1.89 -2.24 1.11
CA GLY A 120 1.14 -1.19 1.78
C GLY A 120 2.00 0.03 2.10
N ILE A 121 1.32 1.13 2.43
CA ILE A 121 1.92 2.43 2.74
C ILE A 121 1.22 3.04 3.94
N GLU A 122 1.95 3.87 4.68
CA GLU A 122 1.38 4.61 5.80
C GLU A 122 2.27 5.79 6.17
N SER A 123 1.68 6.98 6.36
CA SER A 123 2.33 8.13 7.00
C SER A 123 1.50 8.66 8.15
N HIS A 124 1.83 8.24 9.37
CA HIS A 124 1.25 8.82 10.59
C HIS A 124 1.71 10.27 10.86
N SER A 125 2.77 10.73 10.18
CA SER A 125 3.25 12.10 10.31
C SER A 125 2.33 13.08 9.58
N HIS A 126 1.85 12.71 8.39
CA HIS A 126 0.89 13.50 7.62
C HIS A 126 -0.56 13.15 7.99
N PHE A 127 -0.84 11.88 8.24
CA PHE A 127 -2.17 11.36 8.58
C PHE A 127 -2.16 10.63 9.93
N PRO A 128 -2.19 11.38 11.03
CA PRO A 128 -2.29 10.77 12.35
C PRO A 128 -3.65 10.08 12.47
N ALA A 129 -3.66 8.76 12.66
CA ALA A 129 -4.89 8.02 12.95
C ALA A 129 -5.44 8.49 14.32
N PRO A 130 -6.63 9.13 14.36
CA PRO A 130 -7.22 9.54 15.62
C PRO A 130 -7.74 8.32 16.38
N LEU A 131 -7.56 8.32 17.70
CA LEU A 131 -8.20 7.31 18.55
C LEU A 131 -9.68 7.68 18.67
N ILE A 132 -10.55 6.96 17.96
CA ILE A 132 -11.99 7.14 18.06
C ILE A 132 -12.49 6.44 19.33
N THR A 133 -13.04 7.25 20.24
CA THR A 133 -13.73 6.83 21.46
C THR A 133 -15.21 7.20 21.38
N GLU A 134 -16.02 6.76 22.36
CA GLU A 134 -17.44 7.11 22.43
C GLU A 134 -17.71 8.62 22.50
N ASP A 135 -16.76 9.39 23.05
CA ASP A 135 -16.84 10.84 23.20
C ASP A 135 -16.23 11.61 22.01
N THR A 136 -15.77 10.92 20.96
CA THR A 136 -15.13 11.59 19.82
C THR A 136 -16.19 12.29 18.96
N ASP A 137 -16.12 13.62 18.93
CA ASP A 137 -16.87 14.42 17.96
C ASP A 137 -16.27 14.21 16.56
N LEU A 138 -16.92 13.34 15.77
CA LEU A 138 -16.48 12.99 14.43
C LEU A 138 -16.52 14.18 13.47
N VAL A 139 -17.37 15.18 13.71
CA VAL A 139 -17.48 16.37 12.85
C VAL A 139 -16.29 17.28 13.11
N ALA A 140 -16.00 17.58 14.38
CA ALA A 140 -14.84 18.37 14.76
C ALA A 140 -13.52 17.69 14.34
N LEU A 141 -13.46 16.36 14.46
CA LEU A 141 -12.30 15.58 14.05
C LEU A 141 -12.09 15.61 12.53
N ALA A 142 -13.17 15.50 11.73
CA ALA A 142 -13.11 15.62 10.27
C ALA A 142 -12.59 17.00 9.83
N GLU A 143 -13.03 18.07 10.51
CA GLU A 143 -12.52 19.43 10.29
C GLU A 143 -11.03 19.56 10.65
N GLU A 144 -10.55 18.91 11.72
CA GLU A 144 -9.14 18.93 12.14
C GLU A 144 -8.22 18.19 11.16
N ILE A 145 -8.67 17.04 10.64
CA ILE A 145 -7.87 16.20 9.72
C ILE A 145 -7.97 16.65 8.25
N GLY A 146 -8.80 17.66 7.95
CA GLY A 146 -8.89 18.27 6.62
C GLY A 146 -9.51 17.37 5.55
N SER A 147 -10.39 16.45 5.95
CA SER A 147 -11.13 15.53 5.07
C SER A 147 -12.50 16.08 4.69
#